data_AF-A0A1S2LWC0-F1
#
_entry.id   AF-A0A1S2LWC0-F1
#
_cell.length_a   1.000
_cell.length_b   1.000
_cell.length_c   1.000
_cell.angle_alpha   90.00
_cell.angle_beta   90.00
_cell.angle_gamma   90.00
#
_symmetry.space_group_name_H-M   'P 1'
#
loop_
_entity.id
_entity.type
_entity.pdbx_description
1 polymer ?
#
loop_
_entity_poly.entity_id
_entity_poly.type
_entity_poly.pdbx_seq_one_letter_code
_entity_poly.pdbx_strand_id
1 'polypeptide(L)'
;MNWLLLILGIILLLLTVRTLACLEKKKNKSLLIEIKQNLKMVPLGIVLMFLIAYIPYQIWVLFGSPVGWEILYIFGVSGVITISICFWFYSNQIKKITSDLDKIN
;
A
#
# COMPACT_ATOMS: atom_id res chain seq x y z
N MET A 1 -12.43 -18.68 7.13
CA MET A 1 -12.19 -18.51 5.68
C MET A 1 -11.81 -17.08 5.28
N ASN A 2 -12.38 -16.01 5.88
CA ASN A 2 -12.00 -14.62 5.52
C ASN A 2 -10.62 -14.16 6.04
N TRP A 3 -10.09 -14.77 7.11
CA TRP A 3 -8.77 -14.42 7.65
C TRP A 3 -7.63 -14.61 6.65
N LEU A 4 -7.69 -15.64 5.79
CA LEU A 4 -6.69 -15.87 4.73
C LEU A 4 -6.71 -14.75 3.68
N LEU A 5 -7.90 -14.30 3.27
CA LEU A 5 -8.09 -13.20 2.32
C LEU A 5 -7.58 -11.86 2.89
N LEU A 6 -7.79 -11.64 4.20
CA LEU A 6 -7.24 -10.48 4.91
C LEU A 6 -5.71 -10.48 4.90
N ILE A 7 -5.09 -11.60 5.28
CA ILE A 7 -3.63 -11.75 5.31
C ILE A 7 -3.06 -11.55 3.89
N LEU A 8 -3.68 -12.15 2.88
CA LEU A 8 -3.28 -12.00 1.49
C LEU A 8 -3.40 -10.54 1.03
N GLY A 9 -4.47 -9.85 1.41
CA GLY A 9 -4.66 -8.42 1.13
C GLY A 9 -3.58 -7.55 1.75
N ILE A 10 -3.21 -7.80 3.01
CA ILE A 10 -2.12 -7.07 3.69
C ILE A 10 -0.77 -7.31 2.99
N ILE A 11 -0.46 -8.56 2.63
CA ILE A 11 0.78 -8.89 1.90
C ILE A 11 0.79 -8.18 0.53
N LEU A 12 -0.32 -8.20 -0.20
CA LEU A 12 -0.45 -7.55 -1.50
C LEU A 12 -0.33 -6.03 -1.39
N LEU A 13 -0.85 -5.42 -0.32
CA LEU A 13 -0.71 -4.00 -0.03
C LEU A 13 0.78 -3.64 0.14
N LEU A 14 1.50 -4.40 0.95
CA LEU A 14 2.93 -4.17 1.19
C LEU A 14 3.76 -4.35 -0.08
N LEU A 15 3.45 -5.37 -0.90
CA LEU A 15 4.11 -5.59 -2.19
C LEU A 15 3.85 -4.45 -3.17
N THR A 16 2.60 -3.96 -3.24
CA THR A 16 2.22 -2.83 -4.08
C THR A 16 2.98 -1.57 -3.68
N VAL A 17 3.01 -1.23 -2.39
CA VAL A 17 3.75 -0.06 -1.86
C VAL A 17 5.24 -0.19 -2.13
N ARG A 18 5.83 -1.36 -1.92
CA ARG A 18 7.25 -1.62 -2.22
C ARG A 18 7.56 -1.41 -3.69
N THR A 19 6.71 -1.91 -4.58
CA THR A 19 6.89 -1.79 -6.03
C THR A 19 6.79 -0.33 -6.47
N LEU A 20 5.83 0.41 -5.90
CA LEU A 20 5.66 1.84 -6.15
C LEU A 20 6.91 2.64 -5.72
N ALA A 21 7.42 2.41 -4.51
CA ALA A 21 8.62 3.07 -3.99
C ALA A 21 9.87 2.76 -4.84
N CYS A 22 10.03 1.52 -5.31
CA CYS A 22 11.12 1.14 -6.21
C CYS A 22 11.01 1.83 -7.59
N LEU A 23 9.78 1.95 -8.13
CA LEU A 23 9.54 2.61 -9.41
C LEU A 23 9.81 4.10 -9.35
N GLU A 24 9.41 4.76 -8.27
CA GLU A 24 9.55 6.21 -8.05
C GLU A 24 11.00 6.64 -7.97
N LYS A 25 11.83 5.82 -7.32
CA LYS A 25 13.23 6.15 -7.12
C LYS A 25 14.13 5.91 -8.32
N LYS A 26 13.65 5.15 -9.30
CA LYS A 26 14.40 4.85 -10.52
C LYS A 26 14.33 6.08 -11.45
N LYS A 27 15.10 7.12 -11.10
CA LYS A 27 15.25 8.36 -11.89
C LYS A 27 15.85 8.00 -13.25
N ASN A 28 15.03 7.94 -14.29
CA ASN A 28 15.50 7.74 -15.65
C ASN A 28 15.66 9.08 -16.35
N LYS A 29 16.80 9.30 -17.02
CA LYS A 29 17.15 10.58 -17.68
C LYS A 29 16.36 10.85 -18.98
N SER A 30 15.49 9.93 -19.41
CA SER A 30 14.80 10.00 -20.71
C SER A 30 13.28 10.06 -20.53
N LEU A 31 12.64 11.06 -21.15
CA LEU A 31 11.19 11.29 -21.16
C LEU A 31 10.38 10.05 -21.57
N LEU A 32 10.85 9.29 -22.56
CA LEU A 32 10.17 8.06 -23.01
C LEU A 32 10.13 6.97 -21.94
N ILE A 33 11.19 6.88 -21.13
CA ILE A 33 11.27 5.90 -20.05
C ILE A 33 10.40 6.35 -18.87
N GLU A 34 10.35 7.65 -18.62
CA GLU A 34 9.51 8.26 -17.58
C GLU A 34 8.01 8.05 -17.86
N ILE A 35 7.56 8.25 -19.11
CA ILE A 35 6.18 7.95 -19.53
C ILE A 35 5.85 6.47 -19.30
N LYS A 36 6.76 5.56 -19.68
CA LYS A 36 6.57 4.12 -19.50
C LYS A 36 6.54 3.70 -18.03
N GLN A 37 7.29 4.38 -17.16
CA GLN A 37 7.24 4.18 -15.71
C GLN A 37 5.94 4.68 -15.12
N ASN A 38 5.50 5.87 -15.52
CA ASN A 38 4.24 6.44 -15.04
C ASN A 38 3.04 5.56 -15.44
N LEU A 39 3.06 5.02 -16.67
CA LEU A 39 2.06 4.06 -17.13
C LEU A 39 2.00 2.78 -16.28
N LYS A 40 3.13 2.36 -15.68
CA LYS A 40 3.18 1.22 -14.74
C LYS A 40 2.78 1.60 -13.32
N MET A 41 2.98 2.85 -12.91
CA MET A 41 2.56 3.34 -11.59
C MET A 41 1.05 3.49 -11.47
N VAL A 42 0.37 3.96 -12.52
CA VAL A 42 -1.09 4.15 -12.51
C VAL A 42 -1.86 2.88 -12.09
N PRO A 43 -1.66 1.70 -12.70
CA PRO A 43 -2.37 0.49 -12.28
C PRO A 43 -1.97 0.04 -10.87
N LEU A 44 -0.72 0.26 -10.44
CA LEU A 44 -0.31 -0.02 -9.05
C LEU A 44 -1.02 0.91 -8.06
N GLY A 45 -1.23 2.18 -8.42
CA GLY A 45 -2.01 3.13 -7.63
C GLY A 45 -3.48 2.73 -7.50
N ILE A 46 -4.08 2.22 -8.58
CA ILE A 46 -5.47 1.71 -8.57
C ILE A 46 -5.57 0.48 -7.65
N VAL A 47 -4.64 -0.47 -7.77
CA VAL A 47 -4.56 -1.65 -6.90
C VAL A 47 -4.38 -1.23 -5.43
N LEU A 48 -3.56 -0.21 -5.17
CA LEU A 48 -3.36 0.33 -3.83
C LEU A 48 -4.65 0.90 -3.24
N MET A 49 -5.38 1.73 -4.00
CA MET A 49 -6.68 2.28 -3.54
C MET A 49 -7.69 1.16 -3.26
N PHE A 50 -7.76 0.16 -4.13
CA PHE A 50 -8.64 -0.99 -3.92
C PHE A 50 -8.29 -1.75 -2.63
N LEU A 51 -7.01 -1.98 -2.37
CA LEU A 51 -6.55 -2.68 -1.17
C LEU A 51 -6.84 -1.91 0.13
N ILE A 52 -6.69 -0.58 0.10
CA ILE A 52 -7.01 0.29 1.23
C ILE A 52 -8.50 0.22 1.58
N ALA A 53 -9.40 0.09 0.61
CA ALA A 53 -10.83 -0.09 0.85
C ALA A 53 -11.20 -1.54 1.22
N TYR A 54 -10.51 -2.52 0.62
CA TYR A 54 -10.77 -3.94 0.80
C TYR A 54 -10.44 -4.44 2.21
N ILE A 55 -9.35 -3.96 2.82
CA ILE A 55 -8.92 -4.41 4.15
C ILE A 55 -9.96 -4.05 5.23
N PRO A 56 -10.42 -2.79 5.38
CA PRO A 56 -11.50 -2.43 6.30
C PRO A 56 -12.78 -3.22 6.05
N TYR A 57 -13.14 -3.45 4.78
CA TYR A 57 -14.30 -4.26 4.43
C TYR A 57 -14.17 -5.73 4.91
N GLN A 58 -13.00 -6.34 4.73
CA GLN A 58 -12.77 -7.70 5.22
C GLN A 58 -12.80 -7.78 6.75
N ILE A 59 -12.24 -6.78 7.43
CA ILE A 59 -12.32 -6.66 8.89
C ILE A 59 -13.79 -6.56 9.31
N TRP A 60 -14.56 -5.71 8.65
CA TRP A 60 -15.99 -5.54 8.89
C TRP A 60 -16.78 -6.86 8.77
N VAL A 61 -16.54 -7.63 7.71
CA VAL A 61 -17.19 -8.94 7.53
C VAL A 61 -16.76 -9.94 8.61
N LEU A 62 -15.48 -9.91 9.04
CA LEU A 62 -14.96 -10.77 10.10
C LEU A 62 -15.58 -10.50 11.48
N PHE A 63 -15.88 -9.24 11.80
CA PHE A 63 -16.48 -8.84 13.07
C PHE A 63 -18.01 -8.98 13.10
N GLY A 64 -18.63 -9.59 12.08
CA GLY A 64 -20.06 -9.91 12.08
C GLY A 64 -20.98 -8.78 11.61
N SER A 65 -20.43 -7.76 10.93
CA SER A 65 -21.20 -6.63 10.38
C SER A 65 -22.12 -5.90 11.38
N PRO A 66 -21.59 -5.40 12.52
CA PRO A 66 -22.39 -4.78 13.58
C PRO A 66 -23.04 -3.44 13.15
N VAL A 67 -24.35 -3.42 12.94
CA VAL A 67 -25.13 -2.37 12.23
C VAL A 67 -25.16 -0.97 12.91
N GLY A 68 -24.33 -0.71 13.92
CA GLY A 68 -24.31 0.53 14.71
C GLY A 68 -23.07 1.41 14.49
N TRP A 69 -22.80 2.28 15.47
CA TRP A 69 -21.61 3.14 15.51
C TRP A 69 -20.30 2.34 15.49
N GLU A 70 -20.34 1.04 15.77
CA GLU A 70 -19.20 0.13 15.66
C GLU A 70 -18.60 0.12 14.24
N ILE A 71 -19.40 0.36 13.19
CA ILE A 71 -18.92 0.57 11.81
C ILE A 71 -17.85 1.66 11.78
N LEU A 72 -18.18 2.82 12.36
CA LEU A 72 -17.35 4.01 12.33
C LEU A 72 -16.04 3.77 13.10
N TYR A 73 -16.11 3.06 14.22
CA TYR A 73 -14.92 2.68 14.98
C TYR A 73 -14.06 1.66 14.22
N ILE A 74 -14.66 0.62 13.64
CA ILE A 74 -13.92 -0.42 12.90
C ILE A 74 -13.27 0.16 11.65
N PHE A 75 -14.02 0.87 10.80
CA PHE A 75 -13.49 1.51 9.60
C PHE A 75 -12.50 2.63 9.93
N GLY A 76 -12.80 3.45 10.93
CA GLY A 76 -11.93 4.55 11.34
C GLY A 76 -10.59 4.04 11.87
N VAL A 77 -10.62 3.13 12.84
CA VAL A 77 -9.39 2.56 13.44
C VAL A 77 -8.61 1.75 12.40
N SER A 78 -9.28 0.87 11.65
CA SER A 78 -8.58 0.06 10.63
C SER A 78 -7.98 0.90 9.51
N GLY A 79 -8.68 1.96 9.08
CA GLY A 79 -8.18 2.91 8.09
C GLY A 79 -6.96 3.67 8.59
N VAL A 80 -7.02 4.23 9.80
CA VAL A 80 -5.88 4.97 10.41
C VAL A 80 -4.67 4.06 10.60
N ILE A 81 -4.87 2.82 11.07
CA ILE A 81 -3.79 1.85 11.22
C ILE A 81 -3.19 1.50 9.84
N THR A 82 -4.03 1.23 8.84
CA THR A 82 -3.58 0.88 7.48
C THR A 82 -2.75 2.01 6.87
N ILE A 83 -3.23 3.25 6.97
CA ILE A 83 -2.51 4.44 6.48
C ILE A 83 -1.18 4.62 7.23
N SER A 84 -1.19 4.48 8.56
CA SER A 84 0.01 4.62 9.39
C SER A 84 1.07 3.57 9.04
N ILE A 85 0.67 2.31 8.86
CA ILE A 85 1.56 1.22 8.45
C ILE A 85 2.11 1.47 7.04
N CYS A 86 1.25 1.86 6.08
CA CYS A 86 1.67 2.23 4.74
C CYS A 86 2.71 3.34 4.76
N PHE A 87 2.47 4.41 5.52
CA PHE A 87 3.36 5.56 5.61
C PHE A 87 4.70 5.19 6.25
N TRP A 88 4.67 4.43 7.35
CA TRP A 88 5.88 3.95 8.01
C TRP A 88 6.70 3.02 7.11
N PHE A 89 6.04 2.07 6.45
CA PHE A 89 6.70 1.13 5.54
C PHE A 89 7.29 1.84 4.32
N TYR A 90 6.54 2.74 3.69
CA TYR A 90 7.02 3.55 2.57
C TYR A 90 8.24 4.39 2.97
N SER A 91 8.18 5.08 4.12
CA SER A 91 9.29 5.88 4.63
C SER A 91 10.55 5.03 4.89
N ASN A 92 10.38 3.85 5.47
CA ASN A 92 11.50 2.95 5.76
C ASN A 92 12.12 2.38 4.47
N GLN A 93 11.27 2.04 3.49
CA GLN A 93 11.71 1.58 2.18
C GLN A 93 12.48 2.67 1.43
N ILE A 94 12.00 3.91 1.45
CA ILE A 94 12.73 5.04 0.86
C ILE A 94 14.09 5.22 1.52
N LYS A 95 14.15 5.24 2.86
CA LYS A 95 15.41 5.37 3.62
C LYS A 95 16.40 4.26 3.26
N LYS A 96 15.95 3.00 3.25
CA LYS A 96 16.80 1.85 2.92
C LYS A 96 17.37 1.96 1.51
N ILE A 97 16.52 2.26 0.53
CA ILE A 97 16.96 2.42 -0.86
C ILE A 97 17.90 3.65 -0.98
N THR A 98 17.84 4.66 -0.08
CA THR A 98 18.72 5.86 -0.17
C THR A 98 20.10 5.50 0.31
N SER A 99 20.18 4.80 1.44
CA SER A 99 21.43 4.29 1.97
C SER A 99 22.15 3.33 1.02
N ASP A 100 21.41 2.53 0.24
CA ASP A 100 22.03 1.62 -0.74
C ASP A 100 22.59 2.36 -1.97
N LEU A 101 21.97 3.47 -2.38
CA LEU A 101 22.46 4.29 -3.51
C LEU A 101 23.73 5.07 -3.15
N ASP A 102 23.83 5.60 -1.93
CA ASP A 102 25.03 6.30 -1.43
C ASP A 102 26.23 5.36 -1.24
N LYS A 103 26.03 4.04 -1.15
CA LYS A 103 27.13 3.07 -1.07
C LYS A 103 27.73 2.67 -2.42
N ILE A 104 27.02 2.93 -3.51
CA ILE A 104 27.41 2.51 -4.87
C ILE A 104 28.09 3.67 -5.64
N ASN A 105 27.97 4.90 -5.14
CA ASN A 105 28.55 6.11 -5.70
C ASN A 105 29.74 6.60 -4.89
#